data_AF-A0A6C0IHR2-F1
#
_entry.id   AF-A0A6C0IHR2-F1
#
_cell.length_a   1.000
_cell.length_b   1.000
_cell.length_c   1.000
_cell.angle_alpha   90.00
_cell.angle_beta   90.00
_cell.angle_gamma   90.00
#
_symmetry.space_group_name_H-M   'P 1'
#
loop_
_entity.id
_entity.type
_entity.pdbx_description
1 polymer ?
#
loop_
_entity_poly.entity_id
_entity_poly.type
_entity_poly.pdbx_seq_one_letter_code
_entity_poly.pdbx_strand_id
1 'polypeptide(L)'
;MYDNEMNDNNMSGGRRRKTRKSCRKNNMMMGGAKIPAVGSKAAVYHGTAKHTSGGLTKKDLMKTKRGRIVSRKKHAAGKKALKNLRKAGYVAKKGTFKLFKK
;
A
#
# COMPACT_ATOMS: atom_id res chain seq x y z
N MET A 1 65.01 -11.12 -15.20
CA MET A 1 64.13 -12.29 -15.11
C MET A 1 63.76 -12.50 -13.65
N TYR A 2 62.64 -11.93 -13.24
CA TYR A 2 61.87 -12.45 -12.12
C TYR A 2 60.44 -12.52 -12.64
N ASP A 3 60.00 -13.75 -12.84
CA ASP A 3 58.69 -14.10 -13.36
C ASP A 3 57.63 -13.78 -12.31
N ASN A 4 56.78 -12.79 -12.60
CA ASN A 4 55.55 -12.55 -11.85
C ASN A 4 54.40 -13.19 -12.63
N GLU A 5 54.23 -14.49 -12.45
CA GLU A 5 53.04 -15.22 -12.91
C GLU A 5 51.96 -15.24 -11.82
N MET A 6 50.85 -14.55 -12.14
CA MET A 6 49.46 -14.78 -11.73
C MET A 6 49.16 -15.56 -10.43
N ASN A 7 48.28 -14.98 -9.58
CA ASN A 7 46.96 -15.59 -9.42
C ASN A 7 45.89 -14.61 -8.90
N ASP A 8 45.06 -14.14 -9.84
CA ASP A 8 43.83 -13.41 -9.59
C ASP A 8 42.74 -14.35 -9.05
N ASN A 9 42.86 -14.80 -7.81
CA ASN A 9 41.83 -15.60 -7.14
C ASN A 9 41.33 -14.90 -5.88
N ASN A 10 40.52 -13.85 -6.06
CA ASN A 10 39.52 -13.49 -5.05
C ASN A 10 38.33 -12.70 -5.64
N MET A 11 37.79 -13.19 -6.76
CA MET A 11 36.38 -12.99 -7.07
C MET A 11 35.54 -14.03 -6.30
N SER A 12 34.94 -13.63 -5.18
CA SER A 12 33.56 -14.00 -4.78
C SER A 12 33.35 -13.76 -3.29
N GLY A 13 32.36 -12.92 -2.94
CA GLY A 13 32.04 -12.73 -1.52
C GLY A 13 31.10 -11.60 -1.15
N GLY A 14 30.38 -11.00 -2.10
CA GLY A 14 29.27 -10.11 -1.74
C GLY A 14 28.27 -10.88 -0.89
N ARG A 15 28.11 -10.51 0.39
CA ARG A 15 27.10 -11.09 1.29
C ARG A 15 25.73 -11.01 0.60
N ARG A 16 25.25 -12.12 0.03
CA ARG A 16 23.87 -12.22 -0.45
C ARG A 16 22.98 -12.01 0.77
N ARG A 17 22.44 -10.78 0.94
CA ARG A 17 21.35 -10.53 1.88
C ARG A 17 20.32 -11.62 1.60
N LYS A 18 20.11 -12.55 2.55
CA LYS A 18 19.04 -13.54 2.45
C LYS A 18 17.80 -12.76 2.04
N THR A 19 17.26 -13.04 0.85
CA THR A 19 16.00 -12.40 0.47
C THR A 19 15.00 -12.77 1.55
N ARG A 20 14.19 -11.80 1.99
CA ARG A 20 13.23 -11.96 3.10
C ARG A 20 12.21 -13.10 2.88
N LYS A 21 12.30 -13.83 1.76
CA LYS A 21 11.54 -15.04 1.47
C LYS A 21 11.96 -16.24 2.32
N SER A 22 13.23 -16.39 2.71
CA SER A 22 13.66 -17.63 3.39
C SER A 22 13.20 -17.71 4.85
N CYS A 23 13.17 -16.60 5.59
CA CYS A 23 12.74 -16.60 7.01
C CYS A 23 11.22 -16.71 7.17
N ARG A 24 10.43 -16.42 6.13
CA ARG A 24 8.97 -16.40 6.22
C ARG A 24 8.31 -17.74 5.83
N LYS A 25 9.03 -18.61 5.11
CA LYS A 25 8.52 -19.93 4.71
C LYS A 25 8.38 -20.88 5.89
N ASN A 26 9.22 -20.72 6.92
CA ASN A 26 9.27 -21.62 8.08
C ASN A 26 8.08 -21.44 9.05
N ASN A 27 7.38 -20.29 9.02
CA ASN A 27 6.20 -20.06 9.88
C ASN A 27 4.89 -20.66 9.33
N MET A 28 4.96 -21.37 8.20
CA MET A 28 3.78 -21.90 7.48
C MET A 28 3.50 -23.38 7.82
N MET A 29 4.33 -24.01 8.67
CA MET A 29 4.24 -25.43 9.03
C MET A 29 3.69 -25.69 10.45
N MET A 30 3.37 -24.66 11.23
CA MET A 30 2.93 -24.82 12.64
C MET A 30 1.57 -24.14 12.86
N GLY A 31 0.47 -24.79 12.47
CA GLY A 31 -0.90 -24.41 12.85
C GLY A 31 -1.35 -23.02 12.37
N GLY A 32 -2.01 -22.96 11.21
CA GLY A 32 -2.47 -21.71 10.60
C GLY A 32 -3.29 -20.83 11.57
N ALA A 33 -2.79 -19.63 11.86
CA ALA A 33 -3.49 -18.67 12.70
C ALA A 33 -4.88 -18.35 12.11
N LYS A 34 -5.92 -18.47 12.94
CA LYS A 34 -7.31 -18.16 12.56
C LYS A 34 -7.39 -16.70 12.09
N ILE A 35 -7.99 -16.46 10.93
CA ILE A 35 -8.17 -15.11 10.39
C ILE A 35 -9.02 -14.30 11.38
N PRO A 36 -8.51 -13.17 11.91
CA PRO A 36 -9.27 -12.35 12.85
C PRO A 36 -10.55 -11.81 12.18
N ALA A 37 -11.64 -11.75 12.96
CA ALA A 37 -12.90 -11.22 12.47
C ALA A 37 -12.78 -9.73 12.11
N VAL A 38 -12.20 -8.95 13.01
CA VAL A 38 -12.00 -7.50 12.87
C VAL A 38 -10.55 -7.19 12.53
N GLY A 39 -10.34 -6.30 11.56
CA GLY A 39 -9.01 -5.79 11.24
C GLY A 39 -9.00 -4.41 10.60
N SER A 40 -7.82 -3.95 10.22
CA SER A 40 -7.66 -2.71 9.47
C SER A 40 -8.20 -2.86 8.03
N LYS A 41 -8.53 -1.74 7.38
CA LYS A 41 -8.94 -1.76 5.95
C LYS A 41 -7.90 -2.45 5.06
N ALA A 42 -6.61 -2.28 5.38
CA ALA A 42 -5.53 -2.96 4.66
C ALA A 42 -5.57 -4.47 4.86
N ALA A 43 -5.69 -4.92 6.12
CA ALA A 43 -5.81 -6.34 6.46
C ALA A 43 -6.99 -7.01 5.72
N VAL A 44 -8.16 -6.37 5.74
CA VAL A 44 -9.36 -6.87 5.05
C VAL A 44 -9.16 -6.93 3.53
N TYR A 45 -8.54 -5.90 2.93
CA TYR A 45 -8.26 -5.89 1.49
C TYR A 45 -7.29 -6.99 1.06
N HIS A 46 -6.28 -7.26 1.89
CA HIS A 46 -5.28 -8.31 1.69
C HIS A 46 -5.76 -9.71 2.11
N GLY A 47 -6.96 -9.83 2.70
CA GLY A 47 -7.54 -11.11 3.11
C GLY A 47 -7.03 -11.66 4.45
N THR A 48 -6.34 -10.83 5.23
CA THR A 48 -5.83 -11.21 6.57
C THR A 48 -6.84 -10.90 7.68
N ALA A 49 -8.02 -10.37 7.37
CA ALA A 49 -9.13 -10.14 8.31
C ALA A 49 -10.47 -10.23 7.57
N LYS A 50 -11.56 -10.61 8.27
CA LYS A 50 -12.89 -10.79 7.64
C LYS A 50 -13.56 -9.46 7.31
N HIS A 51 -13.62 -8.54 8.27
CA HIS A 51 -14.24 -7.22 8.12
C HIS A 51 -13.52 -6.17 8.97
N THR A 52 -13.82 -4.90 8.72
CA THR A 52 -13.37 -3.81 9.61
C THR A 52 -14.24 -3.71 10.86
N SER A 53 -13.85 -2.89 11.84
CA SER A 53 -14.69 -2.60 13.01
C SER A 53 -16.09 -2.08 12.63
N GLY A 54 -16.19 -1.31 11.55
CA GLY A 54 -17.47 -0.82 11.01
C GLY A 54 -18.12 -1.75 9.97
N GLY A 55 -17.83 -3.05 9.98
CA GLY A 55 -18.49 -4.05 9.13
C GLY A 55 -18.13 -4.01 7.63
N LEU A 56 -17.20 -3.14 7.20
CA LEU A 56 -16.78 -3.11 5.80
C LEU A 56 -16.05 -4.39 5.40
N THR A 57 -16.51 -5.00 4.32
CA THR A 57 -15.87 -6.17 3.70
C THR A 57 -14.91 -5.75 2.59
N LYS A 58 -14.14 -6.69 2.06
CA LYS A 58 -13.24 -6.44 0.93
C LYS A 58 -13.96 -5.87 -0.29
N LYS A 59 -15.20 -6.31 -0.55
CA LYS A 59 -16.02 -5.80 -1.66
C LYS A 59 -16.22 -4.29 -1.53
N ASP A 60 -16.38 -3.78 -0.30
CA ASP A 60 -16.67 -2.37 -0.01
C ASP A 60 -15.45 -1.45 0.01
N LEU A 61 -14.27 -2.02 -0.17
CA LEU A 61 -13.00 -1.30 -0.18
C LEU A 61 -12.44 -1.19 -1.61
N MET A 62 -11.71 -0.11 -1.86
CA MET A 62 -10.97 0.08 -3.09
C MET A 62 -9.59 0.68 -2.79
N LYS A 63 -8.62 0.37 -3.65
CA LYS A 63 -7.30 1.02 -3.62
C LYS A 63 -7.32 2.23 -4.54
N THR A 64 -6.99 3.39 -3.99
CA THR A 64 -6.81 4.63 -4.77
C THR A 64 -5.48 4.58 -5.52
N LYS A 65 -5.32 5.43 -6.56
CA LYS A 65 -4.04 5.58 -7.29
C LYS A 65 -2.85 5.90 -6.35
N ARG A 66 -3.11 6.61 -5.26
CA ARG A 66 -2.13 6.97 -4.21
C ARG A 66 -1.87 5.84 -3.20
N GLY A 67 -2.30 4.61 -3.49
CA GLY A 67 -2.07 3.44 -2.64
C GLY A 67 -2.98 3.31 -1.41
N ARG A 68 -3.76 4.34 -1.06
CA ARG A 68 -4.66 4.31 0.11
C ARG A 68 -5.86 3.41 -0.15
N ILE A 69 -6.22 2.59 0.83
CA ILE A 69 -7.42 1.75 0.81
C ILE A 69 -8.56 2.51 1.50
N VAL A 70 -9.61 2.82 0.74
CA VAL A 70 -10.76 3.62 1.17
C VAL A 70 -12.05 2.87 0.89
N SER A 71 -13.15 3.28 1.54
CA SER A 71 -14.46 2.72 1.19
C SER A 71 -14.95 3.25 -0.15
N ARG A 72 -15.65 2.41 -0.91
CA ARG A 72 -16.22 2.79 -2.21
C ARG A 72 -17.21 3.96 -2.07
N LYS A 73 -18.04 3.93 -1.02
CA LYS A 73 -19.00 4.99 -0.69
C LYS A 73 -18.30 6.35 -0.51
N LYS A 74 -17.20 6.42 0.25
CA LYS A 74 -16.47 7.68 0.48
C LYS A 74 -15.84 8.23 -0.79
N HIS A 75 -15.29 7.37 -1.64
CA HIS A 75 -14.73 7.79 -2.92
C HIS A 75 -15.82 8.37 -3.86
N ALA A 76 -16.98 7.72 -3.93
CA ALA A 76 -18.11 8.22 -4.71
C ALA A 76 -18.64 9.56 -4.18
N ALA A 77 -18.79 9.69 -2.86
CA ALA A 77 -19.20 10.93 -2.21
C ALA A 77 -18.25 12.10 -2.52
N GLY A 78 -16.93 11.86 -2.46
CA GLY A 78 -15.93 12.88 -2.80
C GLY A 78 -16.05 13.36 -4.25
N LYS A 79 -16.30 12.46 -5.22
CA LYS A 79 -16.53 12.82 -6.62
C LYS A 79 -17.80 13.67 -6.81
N LYS A 80 -18.88 13.34 -6.08
CA LYS A 80 -20.12 14.12 -6.10
C LYS A 80 -19.92 15.51 -5.51
N ALA A 81 -19.26 15.61 -4.35
CA ALA A 81 -18.95 16.87 -3.69
C ALA A 81 -18.13 17.80 -4.60
N LEU A 82 -17.11 17.28 -5.28
CA LEU A 82 -16.31 18.07 -6.22
C LEU A 82 -17.13 18.61 -7.39
N LYS A 83 -18.09 17.84 -7.91
CA LYS A 83 -19.01 18.33 -8.95
C LYS A 83 -19.90 19.45 -8.44
N ASN A 84 -20.43 19.33 -7.22
CA ASN A 84 -21.29 20.35 -6.61
C ASN A 84 -20.51 21.65 -6.36
N LEU A 85 -19.28 21.58 -5.85
CA LEU A 85 -18.43 22.76 -5.65
C LEU A 85 -18.15 23.49 -6.97
N ARG A 86 -17.87 22.74 -8.05
CA ARG A 86 -17.67 23.34 -9.38
C ARG A 86 -18.96 24.01 -9.90
N LYS A 87 -20.13 23.40 -9.69
CA LYS A 87 -21.43 24.01 -10.04
C LYS A 87 -21.69 25.30 -9.26
N ALA A 88 -21.32 25.32 -7.99
CA ALA A 88 -21.45 26.50 -7.12
C ALA A 88 -20.36 27.57 -7.37
N GLY A 89 -19.54 27.45 -8.41
CA GLY A 89 -18.54 28.46 -8.79
C GLY A 89 -17.20 28.37 -8.05
N TYR A 90 -17.01 27.39 -7.16
CA TYR A 90 -15.74 27.18 -6.44
C TYR A 90 -14.71 26.45 -7.32
N VAL A 91 -14.18 27.16 -8.32
CA VAL A 91 -13.12 26.66 -9.22
C VAL A 91 -11.78 27.28 -8.84
N ALA A 92 -10.85 26.45 -8.36
CA ALA A 92 -9.51 26.89 -8.00
C ALA A 92 -8.62 27.04 -9.26
N LYS A 93 -7.90 28.16 -9.38
CA LYS A 93 -6.81 28.36 -10.35
C LYS A 93 -5.47 28.10 -9.65
N LYS A 94 -4.59 27.29 -10.26
CA LYS A 94 -3.26 27.00 -9.69
C LYS A 94 -2.48 28.30 -9.54
N GLY A 95 -1.92 28.55 -8.35
CA GLY A 95 -1.15 29.76 -8.06
C GLY A 95 -1.99 30.99 -7.72
N THR A 96 -3.32 30.90 -7.75
CA THR A 96 -4.22 32.00 -7.36
C THR A 96 -5.15 31.53 -6.25
N PHE A 97 -4.74 31.76 -5.01
CA PHE A 97 -5.57 31.48 -3.83
C PHE A 97 -6.28 32.76 -3.42
N LYS A 98 -7.52 32.93 -3.89
CA LYS A 98 -8.39 34.01 -3.42
C LYS A 98 -9.29 33.46 -2.32
N LEU A 99 -9.41 34.20 -1.22
CA LEU A 99 -10.42 33.93 -0.20
C LEU A 99 -11.78 34.16 -0.86
N PHE A 100 -12.59 33.11 -1.01
CA PHE A 100 -13.93 33.24 -1.60
C PHE A 100 -14.73 34.24 -0.76
N LYS A 101 -15.31 35.27 -1.41
CA LYS A 101 -16.11 36.29 -0.73
C LYS A 101 -17.36 35.61 -0.16
N LYS A 102 -17.66 35.89 1.11
CA LYS A 102 -18.72 35.28 1.90
C LYS A 102 -20.10 35.62 1.36
#